data_AF-A0AAD6XCP7-F1
#
_entry.id   AF-A0AAD6XCP7-F1
#
_cell.length_a   1.000
_cell.length_b   1.000
_cell.length_c   1.000
_cell.angle_alpha   90.00
_cell.angle_beta   90.00
_cell.angle_gamma   90.00
#
_symmetry.space_group_name_H-M   'P 1'
#
loop_
_entity.id
_entity.type
_entity.pdbx_description
1 polymer ?
#
loop_
_entity_poly.entity_id
_entity_poly.type
_entity_poly.pdbx_seq_one_letter_code
_entity_poly.pdbx_strand_id
1 'polypeptide(L)'
;MFAASEHHVMYQYNLVNAKTHYLGMIQTETPYYQPSPAPPAPFTVSTTFQDPSNWSGISAAWALRVTTSTDIIVFGAGLYSFFSNYVQTCLTPENCQAQQVNVDTTSSVHIYSLATVGTTFQLSVNQAGIINQSANPNGFAATVTAWSQS
;
A
#
# COMPACT_ATOMS: atom_id res chain seq x y z
N MET A 1 2.34 -8.15 16.95
CA MET A 1 2.70 -6.83 17.49
C MET A 1 2.06 -5.80 16.59
N PHE A 2 1.12 -5.02 17.13
CA PHE A 2 0.44 -3.96 16.39
C PHE A 2 1.41 -2.80 16.13
N ALA A 3 1.45 -2.28 14.90
CA ALA A 3 2.22 -1.11 14.53
C ALA A 3 1.44 -0.26 13.51
N ALA A 4 1.59 1.06 13.57
CA ALA A 4 0.99 2.00 12.63
C ALA A 4 2.08 2.93 12.07
N SER A 5 1.95 3.29 10.79
CA SER A 5 2.82 4.23 10.10
C SER A 5 1.95 5.04 9.12
N GLU A 6 1.92 6.36 9.29
CA GLU A 6 0.92 7.21 8.63
C GLU A 6 1.54 8.47 8.07
N HIS A 7 1.00 8.94 6.95
CA HIS A 7 1.24 10.24 6.34
C HIS A 7 2.70 10.50 5.90
N HIS A 8 3.46 9.45 5.58
CA HIS A 8 4.76 9.56 4.94
C HIS A 8 4.62 9.68 3.42
N VAL A 9 5.53 10.43 2.79
CA VAL A 9 5.40 10.86 1.39
C VAL A 9 5.47 9.71 0.40
N MET A 10 6.47 8.83 0.53
CA MET A 10 6.73 7.79 -0.47
C MET A 10 6.10 6.44 -0.08
N TYR A 11 6.19 6.07 1.19
CA TYR A 11 5.72 4.79 1.68
C TYR A 11 5.53 4.83 3.19
N GLN A 12 4.59 4.04 3.70
CA GLN A 12 4.43 3.83 5.14
C GLN A 12 5.27 2.65 5.64
N TYR A 13 5.34 1.58 4.84
CA TYR A 13 6.23 0.44 5.03
C TYR A 13 6.96 0.10 3.72
N ASN A 14 8.30 0.03 3.75
CA ASN A 14 9.14 -0.36 2.62
C ASN A 14 10.08 -1.50 3.06
N LEU A 15 9.71 -2.74 2.69
CA LEU A 15 10.50 -3.94 2.94
C LEU A 15 11.37 -4.22 1.70
N VAL A 16 12.68 -4.03 1.83
CA VAL A 16 13.63 -4.25 0.74
C VAL A 16 14.77 -5.13 1.23
N ASN A 17 15.01 -6.24 0.53
CA ASN A 17 15.99 -7.26 0.95
C ASN A 17 15.73 -7.79 2.38
N ALA A 18 14.47 -7.78 2.81
CA ALA A 18 14.07 -8.22 4.15
C ALA A 18 13.88 -9.74 4.20
N LYS A 19 14.07 -10.32 5.40
CA LYS A 19 13.86 -11.75 5.64
C LYS A 19 13.16 -11.99 6.98
N THR A 20 12.21 -12.91 7.02
CA THR A 20 11.57 -13.42 8.25
C THR A 20 10.94 -12.30 9.08
N HIS A 21 9.85 -11.71 8.57
CA HIS A 21 9.09 -10.68 9.27
C HIS A 21 7.65 -11.11 9.47
N TYR A 22 7.14 -10.91 10.69
CA TYR A 22 5.72 -10.98 11.02
C TYR A 22 5.19 -9.57 11.29
N LEU A 23 4.18 -9.16 10.53
CA LEU A 23 3.52 -7.86 10.62
C LEU A 23 2.05 -8.12 11.02
N GLY A 24 1.62 -7.74 12.23
CA GLY A 24 0.27 -8.11 12.69
C GLY A 24 -0.23 -7.40 13.94
N MET A 25 -1.25 -6.55 13.88
CA MET A 25 -1.83 -5.92 12.68
C MET A 25 -1.03 -4.67 12.30
N ILE A 26 -0.88 -4.40 11.00
CA ILE A 26 -0.36 -3.11 10.54
C ILE A 26 -1.48 -2.16 10.15
N GLN A 27 -1.27 -0.87 10.35
CA GLN A 27 -2.19 0.17 9.93
C GLN A 27 -1.44 1.28 9.20
N THR A 28 -2.09 1.87 8.19
CA THR A 28 -1.53 3.01 7.45
C THR A 28 -2.58 4.01 6.97
N GLU A 29 -2.17 5.27 6.82
CA GLU A 29 -2.89 6.29 6.06
C GLU A 29 -2.00 7.03 5.07
N THR A 30 -2.51 7.27 3.87
CA THR A 30 -1.89 8.15 2.86
C THR A 30 -1.95 9.61 3.31
N PRO A 31 -0.89 10.43 3.12
CA PRO A 31 -0.92 11.85 3.45
C PRO A 31 -2.06 12.57 2.73
N TYR A 32 -2.85 13.35 3.48
CA TYR A 32 -4.12 13.89 2.99
C TYR A 32 -3.99 14.87 1.81
N TYR A 33 -2.83 15.52 1.69
CA TYR A 33 -2.55 16.45 0.60
C TYR A 33 -2.30 15.75 -0.73
N GLN A 34 -1.91 14.47 -0.73
CA GLN A 34 -1.64 13.75 -1.97
C GLN A 34 -2.92 13.65 -2.81
N PRO A 35 -2.83 13.86 -4.13
CA PRO A 35 -1.63 13.82 -4.97
C PRO A 35 -0.95 15.18 -5.21
N SER A 36 -1.16 16.22 -4.38
CA SER A 36 -0.59 17.55 -4.59
C SER A 36 0.27 18.04 -3.39
N PRO A 37 1.62 17.94 -3.46
CA PRO A 37 2.39 17.28 -4.51
C PRO A 37 2.32 15.75 -4.44
N ALA A 38 2.55 15.10 -5.57
CA ALA A 38 2.69 13.65 -5.66
C ALA A 38 4.10 13.23 -5.17
N PRO A 39 4.26 12.01 -4.65
CA PRO A 39 5.59 11.48 -4.38
C PRO A 39 6.43 11.42 -5.67
N PRO A 40 7.75 11.60 -5.58
CA PRO A 40 8.56 11.68 -4.36
C PRO A 40 8.60 13.08 -3.71
N ALA A 41 8.01 14.11 -4.32
CA ALA A 41 8.12 15.48 -3.84
C ALA A 41 7.51 15.67 -2.43
N PRO A 42 8.15 16.46 -1.55
CA PRO A 42 9.29 17.35 -1.82
C PRO A 42 10.67 16.68 -1.69
N PHE A 43 10.73 15.37 -1.46
CA PHE A 43 11.97 14.64 -1.27
C PHE A 43 12.59 14.23 -2.61
N THR A 44 13.90 13.97 -2.57
CA THR A 44 14.62 13.33 -3.67
C THR A 44 14.74 11.85 -3.36
N VAL A 45 14.50 11.00 -4.37
CA VAL A 45 14.69 9.54 -4.28
C VAL A 45 16.12 9.23 -3.83
N SER A 46 16.26 8.45 -2.77
CA SER A 46 17.54 8.00 -2.24
C SER A 46 17.71 6.49 -2.45
N THR A 47 18.77 6.12 -3.16
CA THR A 47 19.17 4.71 -3.28
C THR A 47 19.66 4.14 -1.94
N THR A 48 20.19 4.99 -1.05
CA THR A 48 20.62 4.59 0.31
C THR A 48 19.44 4.06 1.14
N PHE A 49 18.26 4.68 1.00
CA PHE A 49 17.03 4.22 1.66
C PHE A 49 16.22 3.23 0.83
N GLN A 50 16.74 2.84 -0.34
CA GLN A 50 16.07 1.93 -1.27
C GLN A 50 14.66 2.44 -1.64
N ASP A 51 14.56 3.75 -1.86
CA ASP A 51 13.32 4.41 -2.26
C ASP A 51 12.85 3.89 -3.63
N PRO A 52 11.54 3.87 -3.89
CA PRO A 52 11.02 3.56 -5.22
C PRO A 52 11.59 4.55 -6.25
N SER A 53 12.16 4.03 -7.34
CA SER A 53 12.72 4.85 -8.43
C SER A 53 11.72 5.10 -9.56
N ASN A 54 10.72 4.22 -9.73
CA ASN A 54 9.67 4.36 -10.72
C ASN A 54 8.35 4.77 -10.06
N TRP A 55 7.93 6.01 -10.34
CA TRP A 55 6.67 6.62 -9.91
C TRP A 55 5.66 6.77 -11.06
N SER A 56 5.90 6.14 -12.22
CA SER A 56 5.02 6.24 -13.38
C SER A 56 3.61 5.73 -13.03
N GLY A 57 2.62 6.62 -13.12
CA GLY A 57 1.23 6.30 -12.78
C GLY A 57 0.95 6.17 -11.28
N ILE A 58 1.92 6.49 -10.42
CA ILE A 58 1.80 6.46 -8.96
C ILE A 58 1.76 7.88 -8.42
N SER A 59 0.62 8.30 -7.88
CA SER A 59 0.38 9.66 -7.41
C SER A 59 0.27 9.79 -5.89
N ALA A 60 0.43 8.69 -5.15
CA ALA A 60 0.28 8.62 -3.71
C ALA A 60 1.22 7.58 -3.09
N ALA A 61 1.46 7.72 -1.79
CA ALA A 61 2.38 6.88 -1.03
C ALA A 61 1.95 5.41 -1.01
N TRP A 62 2.91 4.50 -1.06
CA TRP A 62 2.63 3.08 -0.83
C TRP A 62 2.26 2.83 0.63
N ALA A 63 1.19 2.08 0.89
CA ALA A 63 0.92 1.59 2.23
C ALA A 63 1.96 0.53 2.62
N LEU A 64 2.16 -0.45 1.74
CA LEU A 64 3.17 -1.48 1.88
C LEU A 64 3.85 -1.74 0.53
N ARG A 65 5.16 -1.58 0.48
CA ARG A 65 5.99 -2.00 -0.65
C ARG A 65 6.93 -3.12 -0.21
N VAL A 66 6.95 -4.21 -0.97
CA VAL A 66 7.84 -5.35 -0.74
C VAL A 66 8.66 -5.61 -1.99
N THR A 67 9.97 -5.69 -1.86
CA THR A 67 10.91 -5.91 -2.97
C THR A 67 12.04 -6.82 -2.53
N THR A 68 12.31 -7.85 -3.33
CA THR A 68 13.39 -8.83 -3.12
C THR A 68 13.44 -9.35 -1.68
N SER A 69 12.28 -9.65 -1.10
CA SER A 69 12.16 -10.02 0.32
C SER A 69 11.57 -11.42 0.49
N THR A 70 11.96 -12.13 1.54
CA THR A 70 11.58 -13.54 1.73
C THR A 70 10.95 -13.78 3.09
N ASP A 71 10.02 -14.72 3.18
CA ASP A 71 9.42 -15.12 4.45
C ASP A 71 8.75 -13.93 5.18
N ILE A 72 7.88 -13.22 4.46
CA ILE A 72 7.11 -12.09 4.97
C ILE A 72 5.67 -12.53 5.22
N ILE A 73 5.21 -12.41 6.47
CA ILE A 73 3.83 -12.68 6.86
C ILE A 73 3.18 -11.38 7.33
N VAL A 74 2.11 -10.98 6.67
CA VAL A 74 1.21 -9.91 7.13
C VAL A 74 -0.06 -10.58 7.63
N PHE A 75 -0.36 -10.47 8.92
CA PHE A 75 -1.51 -11.08 9.58
C PHE A 75 -2.39 -9.98 10.19
N GLY A 76 -3.30 -9.45 9.36
CA GLY A 76 -4.08 -8.26 9.61
C GLY A 76 -3.39 -7.02 9.05
N ALA A 77 -4.07 -6.32 8.14
CA ALA A 77 -3.65 -5.01 7.64
C ALA A 77 -4.85 -4.10 7.43
N GLY A 78 -4.76 -2.85 7.90
CA GLY A 78 -5.76 -1.81 7.68
C GLY A 78 -5.13 -0.63 6.97
N LEU A 79 -5.29 -0.55 5.66
CA LEU A 79 -4.53 0.39 4.82
C LEU A 79 -5.47 1.37 4.14
N TYR A 80 -5.39 2.65 4.46
CA TYR A 80 -6.45 3.60 4.14
C TYR A 80 -5.97 4.79 3.31
N SER A 81 -6.79 5.20 2.34
CA SER A 81 -6.61 6.42 1.57
C SER A 81 -7.90 7.21 1.56
N PHE A 82 -7.97 8.25 2.40
CA PHE A 82 -9.22 8.93 2.67
C PHE A 82 -9.46 10.19 1.83
N PHE A 83 -8.41 10.71 1.20
CA PHE A 83 -8.43 12.04 0.61
C PHE A 83 -7.76 12.06 -0.76
N SER A 84 -8.20 13.02 -1.57
CA SER A 84 -7.47 13.54 -2.71
C SER A 84 -7.39 15.05 -2.53
N ASN A 85 -6.20 15.58 -2.22
CA ASN A 85 -5.99 17.00 -1.93
C ASN A 85 -6.95 17.54 -0.85
N TYR A 86 -7.00 16.88 0.31
CA TYR A 86 -7.90 17.18 1.44
C TYR A 86 -9.40 17.06 1.16
N VAL A 87 -9.81 16.56 -0.01
CA VAL A 87 -11.21 16.33 -0.36
C VAL A 87 -11.55 14.84 -0.31
N GLN A 88 -12.71 14.49 0.25
CA GLN A 88 -13.14 13.09 0.46
C GLN A 88 -14.17 12.59 -0.56
N THR A 89 -14.45 13.34 -1.62
CA THR A 89 -15.40 12.92 -2.67
C THR A 89 -14.98 11.63 -3.37
N CYS A 90 -13.69 11.29 -3.34
CA CYS A 90 -13.13 10.07 -3.88
C CYS A 90 -13.50 8.79 -3.09
N LEU A 91 -13.99 8.90 -1.85
CA LEU A 91 -14.48 7.75 -1.08
C LEU A 91 -15.69 7.09 -1.74
N THR A 92 -16.46 7.86 -2.50
CA THR A 92 -17.51 7.33 -3.37
C THR A 92 -17.17 7.80 -4.79
N PRO A 93 -16.36 7.04 -5.55
CA PRO A 93 -16.50 5.59 -5.74
C PRO A 93 -15.30 4.71 -5.31
N GLU A 94 -14.65 4.96 -4.17
CA GLU A 94 -13.46 4.22 -3.68
C GLU A 94 -12.23 4.35 -4.60
N ASN A 95 -11.89 5.58 -4.98
CA ASN A 95 -10.80 5.88 -5.93
C ASN A 95 -9.88 7.03 -5.50
N CYS A 96 -9.74 7.28 -4.19
CA CYS A 96 -8.80 8.27 -3.65
C CYS A 96 -7.36 7.98 -4.09
N GLN A 97 -7.02 6.70 -4.21
CA GLN A 97 -5.72 6.22 -4.68
C GLN A 97 -5.88 5.02 -5.62
N ALA A 98 -5.00 4.90 -6.61
CA ALA A 98 -5.07 3.79 -7.56
C ALA A 98 -4.61 2.46 -6.94
N GLN A 99 -3.49 2.46 -6.21
CA GLN A 99 -2.83 1.26 -5.68
C GLN A 99 -2.20 1.53 -4.31
N GLN A 100 -2.29 0.59 -3.36
CA GLN A 100 -1.73 0.76 -2.00
C GLN A 100 -0.67 -0.28 -1.60
N VAL A 101 -0.86 -1.56 -1.94
CA VAL A 101 0.11 -2.61 -1.71
C VAL A 101 0.79 -2.97 -3.02
N ASN A 102 2.13 -3.01 -3.01
CA ASN A 102 2.90 -3.46 -4.15
C ASN A 102 3.96 -4.48 -3.74
N VAL A 103 3.93 -5.65 -4.38
CA VAL A 103 4.90 -6.73 -4.20
C VAL A 103 5.61 -6.96 -5.54
N ASP A 104 6.91 -7.24 -5.53
CA ASP A 104 7.61 -7.64 -6.76
C ASP A 104 7.36 -9.13 -7.10
N THR A 105 7.83 -9.58 -8.27
CA THR A 105 7.68 -10.99 -8.65
C THR A 105 8.60 -11.96 -7.90
N THR A 106 9.59 -11.45 -7.16
CA THR A 106 10.63 -12.29 -6.52
C THR A 106 10.41 -12.50 -5.03
N SER A 107 9.52 -11.73 -4.41
CA SER A 107 9.29 -11.82 -2.97
C SER A 107 8.35 -12.96 -2.58
N SER A 108 8.63 -13.57 -1.43
CA SER A 108 7.76 -14.55 -0.77
C SER A 108 6.97 -13.83 0.33
N VAL A 109 5.67 -13.62 0.09
CA VAL A 109 4.79 -12.85 0.96
C VAL A 109 3.45 -13.58 1.12
N HIS A 110 2.99 -13.69 2.35
CA HIS A 110 1.65 -14.14 2.71
C HIS A 110 0.92 -13.00 3.41
N ILE A 111 -0.28 -12.67 2.93
CA ILE A 111 -1.10 -11.61 3.49
C ILE A 111 -2.45 -12.20 3.89
N TYR A 112 -2.82 -12.04 5.15
CA TYR A 112 -4.10 -12.45 5.71
C TYR A 112 -4.84 -11.23 6.22
N SER A 113 -6.15 -11.16 5.96
CA SER A 113 -7.03 -10.07 6.39
C SER A 113 -6.49 -8.68 6.00
N LEU A 114 -6.36 -8.46 4.68
CA LEU A 114 -6.01 -7.16 4.11
C LEU A 114 -7.28 -6.34 3.92
N ALA A 115 -7.52 -5.38 4.79
CA ALA A 115 -8.58 -4.40 4.68
C ALA A 115 -8.04 -3.09 4.08
N THR A 116 -8.70 -2.57 3.05
CA THR A 116 -8.35 -1.29 2.43
C THR A 116 -9.55 -0.36 2.31
N VAL A 117 -9.30 0.95 2.27
CA VAL A 117 -10.33 1.99 2.05
C VAL A 117 -9.85 3.00 1.02
N GLY A 118 -10.73 3.45 0.14
CA GLY A 118 -10.51 4.52 -0.83
C GLY A 118 -9.52 4.18 -1.93
N THR A 119 -9.29 2.89 -2.20
CA THR A 119 -8.27 2.45 -3.15
C THR A 119 -8.84 1.51 -4.21
N THR A 120 -8.60 1.79 -5.49
CA THR A 120 -9.12 0.97 -6.60
C THR A 120 -8.53 -0.45 -6.61
N PHE A 121 -7.22 -0.58 -6.47
CA PHE A 121 -6.53 -1.88 -6.39
C PHE A 121 -5.90 -2.08 -5.01
N GLN A 122 -6.46 -3.03 -4.25
CA GLN A 122 -5.99 -3.36 -2.89
C GLN A 122 -4.56 -3.90 -2.92
N LEU A 123 -4.24 -4.72 -3.92
CA LEU A 123 -2.93 -5.33 -4.10
C LEU A 123 -2.52 -5.34 -5.57
N SER A 124 -1.24 -5.04 -5.76
CA SER A 124 -0.59 -4.98 -7.06
C SER A 124 0.70 -5.80 -7.04
N VAL A 125 1.03 -6.40 -8.19
CA VAL A 125 2.30 -7.10 -8.42
C VAL A 125 3.06 -6.37 -9.52
N ASN A 126 4.30 -5.95 -9.27
CA ASN A 126 5.08 -5.12 -10.19
C ASN A 126 4.31 -3.87 -10.68
N GLN A 127 3.63 -3.17 -9.77
CA GLN A 127 2.81 -1.98 -10.01
C GLN A 127 1.62 -2.20 -10.96
N ALA A 128 1.26 -3.46 -11.23
CA ALA A 128 0.04 -3.83 -11.93
C ALA A 128 -1.00 -4.29 -10.91
N GLY A 129 -2.12 -3.58 -10.84
CA GLY A 129 -3.22 -3.91 -9.95
C GLY A 129 -3.84 -5.27 -10.28
N ILE A 130 -3.85 -6.20 -9.32
CA ILE A 130 -4.38 -7.56 -9.53
C ILE A 130 -5.61 -7.86 -8.67
N ILE A 131 -5.82 -7.14 -7.57
CA ILE A 131 -7.03 -7.29 -6.75
C ILE A 131 -7.77 -5.96 -6.73
N ASN A 132 -8.87 -5.88 -7.48
CA ASN A 132 -9.75 -4.72 -7.44
C ASN A 132 -10.62 -4.73 -6.18
N GLN A 133 -10.81 -3.56 -5.54
CA GLN A 133 -11.62 -3.44 -4.31
C GLN A 133 -13.08 -3.87 -4.52
N SER A 134 -13.63 -3.63 -5.72
CA SER A 134 -15.04 -3.92 -6.05
C SER A 134 -15.42 -5.40 -5.95
N ALA A 135 -14.44 -6.30 -5.97
CA ALA A 135 -14.66 -7.73 -5.78
C ALA A 135 -14.73 -8.15 -4.30
N ASN A 136 -14.42 -7.24 -3.37
CA ASN A 136 -14.23 -7.56 -1.95
C ASN A 136 -14.91 -6.57 -0.97
N PRO A 137 -16.11 -6.01 -1.26
CA PRO A 137 -16.75 -5.06 -0.36
C PRO A 137 -17.06 -5.69 1.00
N ASN A 138 -16.78 -4.98 2.10
CA ASN A 138 -16.94 -5.46 3.47
C ASN A 138 -17.32 -4.31 4.43
N GLY A 139 -18.50 -3.72 4.20
CA GLY A 139 -18.95 -2.55 4.94
C GLY A 139 -18.25 -1.28 4.45
N PHE A 140 -17.57 -0.58 5.36
CA PHE A 140 -16.83 0.64 5.01
C PHE A 140 -15.51 0.37 4.27
N ALA A 141 -14.93 -0.82 4.44
CA ALA A 141 -13.70 -1.21 3.78
C ALA A 141 -13.96 -2.27 2.71
N ALA A 142 -12.96 -2.54 1.87
CA ALA A 142 -12.86 -3.79 1.12
C ALA A 142 -11.89 -4.73 1.84
N THR A 143 -12.11 -6.05 1.80
CA THR A 143 -11.26 -7.02 2.54
C THR A 143 -10.90 -8.25 1.72
N VAL A 144 -9.59 -8.47 1.52
CA VAL A 144 -9.04 -9.73 1.02
C VAL A 144 -8.71 -10.63 2.20
N THR A 145 -9.36 -11.79 2.29
CA THR A 145 -9.16 -12.73 3.41
C THR A 145 -7.75 -13.32 3.42
N ALA A 146 -7.24 -13.73 2.26
CA ALA A 146 -5.90 -14.29 2.12
C ALA A 146 -5.36 -14.05 0.71
N TRP A 147 -4.05 -13.81 0.62
CA TRP A 147 -3.29 -13.78 -0.62
C TRP A 147 -1.88 -14.32 -0.36
N SER A 148 -1.34 -15.04 -1.34
CA SER A 148 0.06 -15.47 -1.36
C SER A 148 0.59 -15.44 -2.78
N GLN A 149 1.87 -15.12 -2.91
CA GLN A 149 2.58 -15.30 -4.17
C GLN A 149 2.67 -16.80 -4.50
N SER A 150 2.31 -17.17 -5.73
CA SER A 150 2.41 -18.55 -6.27
C SER A 150 3.83 -18.93 -6.63
#